data_AF-A0A3D1TDC8-F1
#
_entry.id   AF-A0A3D1TDC8-F1
#
_cell.length_a   1.000
_cell.length_b   1.000
_cell.length_c   1.000
_cell.angle_alpha   90.00
_cell.angle_beta   90.00
_cell.angle_gamma   90.00
#
_symmetry.space_group_name_H-M   'P 1'
#
loop_
_entity.id
_entity.type
_entity.pdbx_description
1 polymer ?
#
loop_
_entity_poly.entity_id
_entity_poly.type
_entity_poly.pdbx_seq_one_letter_code
_entity_poly.pdbx_strand_id
1 'polypeptide(L)'
;GACSGFHSMVSSGTSSKQLACEPHAQFVGYGAMLMEGVLAVLVIVACTAGVAMGKFDRQIDLEHPAGYAYVAHLEEGTGDQLTGGAAWRARYPTDGKWADFTLAQQVRSFVEGGANLLSSIRIPLKMGIGIMAVLLACFAATTLDTATRLARYVVQELGAELKIPALSNRYFATLLVVLVSGALAMYPGPNGPGSGGLILWPLFGATNQLLAGLAFLVIAFFLWRRGRPVWMVVIPGMFMLLIPGWGMLHAILLMWAPWLEGGGKPVLFVMGSLIVFLQIWMLTEAVILWPRVRGRLEEILPPIAPRTGPEAEGGRAC
;
A
#
# COMPACT_ATOMS: atom_id res chain seq x y z
N GLY A 1 7.91 4.51 1.08
CA GLY A 1 6.47 4.63 0.78
C GLY A 1 5.72 5.55 1.72
N ALA A 2 6.35 6.63 2.22
CA ALA A 2 5.80 7.46 3.31
C ALA A 2 4.71 8.47 2.89
N CYS A 3 4.35 8.53 1.61
CA CYS A 3 3.13 9.18 1.15
C CYS A 3 2.28 8.09 0.50
N SER A 4 1.40 7.47 1.27
CA SER A 4 0.49 6.47 0.72
C SER A 4 -0.69 7.20 0.08
N GLY A 5 -0.70 7.24 -1.25
CA GLY A 5 -1.85 7.74 -2.01
C GLY A 5 -3.14 7.00 -1.66
N PHE A 6 -3.00 5.73 -1.28
CA PHE A 6 -4.10 4.95 -0.74
C PHE A 6 -4.65 5.50 0.58
N HIS A 7 -3.80 5.86 1.55
CA HIS A 7 -4.25 6.47 2.82
C HIS A 7 -4.86 7.87 2.61
N SER A 8 -4.41 8.63 1.59
CA SER A 8 -5.04 9.92 1.26
C SER A 8 -6.43 9.78 0.64
N MET A 9 -6.72 8.65 -0.02
CA MET A 9 -8.06 8.37 -0.57
C MET A 9 -8.94 7.60 0.42
N VAL A 10 -8.34 6.82 1.31
CA VAL A 10 -9.00 5.93 2.25
C VAL A 10 -8.36 6.12 3.63
N SER A 11 -8.89 7.10 4.38
CA SER A 11 -8.42 7.45 5.73
C SER A 11 -8.94 6.50 6.84
N SER A 12 -9.56 5.38 6.51
CA SER A 12 -10.20 4.47 7.48
C SER A 12 -9.79 3.03 7.21
N GLY A 13 -9.28 2.37 8.24
CA GLY A 13 -8.67 1.03 8.16
C GLY A 13 -9.62 -0.11 7.82
N THR A 14 -10.95 0.11 7.82
CA THR A 14 -11.92 -0.98 7.62
C THR A 14 -13.15 -0.61 6.81
N SER A 15 -13.35 0.66 6.40
CA SER A 15 -14.38 1.09 5.42
C SER A 15 -14.26 2.57 5.08
N SER A 16 -14.41 2.96 3.80
CA SER A 16 -14.94 4.30 3.51
C SER A 16 -16.38 4.31 4.00
N LYS A 17 -16.59 4.68 5.26
CA LYS A 17 -17.94 4.84 5.82
C LYS A 17 -18.54 6.02 5.05
N GLN A 18 -19.44 5.71 4.12
CA GLN A 18 -20.20 6.76 3.43
C GLN A 18 -20.91 7.57 4.51
N LEU A 19 -20.53 8.83 4.62
CA LEU A 19 -21.17 9.76 5.54
C LEU A 19 -22.50 10.15 4.91
N ALA A 20 -23.58 10.02 5.66
CA ALA A 20 -24.89 10.46 5.19
C ALA A 20 -24.94 11.99 4.99
N CYS A 21 -24.14 12.75 5.74
CA CYS A 21 -23.98 14.18 5.63
C CYS A 21 -22.63 14.65 6.20
N GLU A 22 -22.21 15.85 5.81
CA GLU A 22 -20.92 16.46 6.21
C GLU A 22 -20.72 16.52 7.75
N PRO A 23 -21.72 16.85 8.59
CA PRO A 23 -21.55 16.85 10.05
C PRO A 23 -21.28 15.48 10.68
N HIS A 24 -21.50 14.37 9.96
CA HIS A 24 -21.15 13.04 10.44
C HIS A 24 -19.65 12.71 10.25
N ALA A 25 -18.90 13.56 9.52
CA ALA A 25 -17.46 13.43 9.42
C ALA A 25 -16.85 13.61 10.82
N GLN A 26 -16.18 12.58 11.32
CA GLN A 26 -15.37 12.71 12.52
C GLN A 26 -14.22 13.69 12.25
N PHE A 27 -13.85 14.46 13.28
CA PHE A 27 -12.70 15.35 13.19
C PHE A 27 -11.42 14.52 12.98
N VAL A 28 -10.90 14.50 11.76
CA VAL A 28 -9.58 13.95 11.45
C VAL A 28 -8.57 15.08 11.60
N GLY A 29 -8.06 15.25 12.82
CA GLY A 29 -7.07 16.26 13.13
C GLY A 29 -5.66 15.86 12.69
N TYR A 30 -4.86 16.84 12.28
CA TYR A 30 -3.42 16.69 11.97
C TYR A 30 -2.66 15.90 13.06
N GLY A 31 -3.04 16.05 14.33
CA GLY A 31 -2.42 15.33 15.45
C GLY A 31 -2.58 13.80 15.40
N ALA A 32 -3.69 13.28 14.87
CA ALA A 32 -3.89 11.83 14.75
C ALA A 32 -2.91 11.22 13.73
N MET A 33 -2.76 11.85 12.57
CA MET A 33 -1.80 11.41 11.55
C MET A 33 -0.34 11.51 12.03
N LEU A 34 -0.01 12.53 12.83
CA LEU A 34 1.31 12.64 13.44
C LEU A 34 1.58 11.49 14.42
N MET A 35 0.61 11.12 15.25
CA MET A 35 0.76 10.01 16.19
C MET A 35 0.91 8.65 15.47
N GLU A 36 0.16 8.43 14.39
CA GLU A 36 0.35 7.27 13.51
C GLU A 36 1.76 7.24 12.89
N GLY A 37 2.26 8.39 12.44
CA GLY A 37 3.61 8.54 11.94
C GLY A 37 4.68 8.24 12.98
N VAL A 38 4.52 8.73 14.21
CA VAL A 38 5.43 8.44 15.33
C VAL A 38 5.43 6.94 15.64
N LEU A 39 4.26 6.31 15.71
CA LEU A 39 4.15 4.87 15.92
C LEU A 39 4.87 4.08 14.80
N ALA A 40 4.69 4.48 13.54
CA ALA A 40 5.37 3.84 12.41
C ALA A 40 6.90 3.93 12.53
N VAL A 41 7.44 5.08 12.94
CA VAL A 41 8.89 5.25 13.18
C VAL A 41 9.36 4.35 14.33
N LEU A 42 8.62 4.29 15.43
CA LEU A 42 8.95 3.41 16.56
C LEU A 42 8.97 1.93 16.15
N VAL A 43 8.00 1.50 15.33
CA VAL A 43 7.97 0.13 14.79
C VAL A 43 9.19 -0.14 13.90
N ILE A 44 9.58 0.80 13.05
CA ILE A 44 10.79 0.67 12.21
C ILE A 44 12.03 0.53 13.10
N VAL A 45 12.18 1.38 14.10
CA VAL A 45 13.32 1.30 15.04
C VAL A 45 13.32 -0.02 15.80
N ALA A 46 12.16 -0.47 16.29
CA ALA A 46 12.03 -1.74 17.01
C ALA A 46 12.39 -2.95 16.13
N CYS A 47 11.87 -3.02 14.91
CA CYS A 47 12.17 -4.11 13.98
C CYS A 47 13.64 -4.11 13.54
N THR A 48 14.21 -2.94 13.26
CA THR A 48 15.62 -2.83 12.84
C THR A 48 16.58 -3.16 13.98
N ALA A 49 16.30 -2.71 15.21
CA ALA A 49 17.01 -3.14 16.41
C ALA A 49 16.90 -4.65 16.61
N GLY A 50 15.70 -5.22 16.43
CA GLY A 50 15.48 -6.66 16.48
C GLY A 50 16.28 -7.46 15.45
N VAL A 51 16.44 -6.95 14.23
CA VAL A 51 17.32 -7.57 13.22
C VAL A 51 18.78 -7.58 13.70
N ALA A 52 19.23 -6.51 14.35
CA ALA A 52 20.58 -6.43 14.91
C ALA A 52 20.81 -7.35 16.13
N MET A 53 19.75 -7.84 16.79
CA MET A 53 19.88 -8.81 17.89
C MET A 53 20.34 -10.20 17.42
N GLY A 54 20.22 -10.50 16.13
CA GLY A 54 20.88 -11.63 15.50
C GLY A 54 20.06 -12.35 14.45
N LYS A 55 20.74 -13.17 13.65
CA LYS A 55 20.14 -14.01 12.61
C LYS A 55 20.00 -15.43 13.11
N PHE A 56 18.84 -16.05 12.90
CA PHE A 56 18.56 -17.42 13.30
C PHE A 56 18.05 -18.22 12.11
N ASP A 57 18.68 -19.36 11.85
CA ASP A 57 18.26 -20.26 10.78
C ASP A 57 17.40 -21.39 11.33
N ARG A 58 16.40 -21.76 10.53
CA ARG A 58 15.56 -22.93 10.82
C ARG A 58 16.34 -24.18 10.44
N GLN A 59 16.64 -25.02 11.42
CA GLN A 59 17.23 -26.33 11.23
C GLN A 59 16.22 -27.43 11.62
N ILE A 60 16.21 -28.52 10.85
CA ILE A 60 15.39 -29.70 11.16
C ILE A 60 16.00 -30.37 12.37
N ASP A 61 15.16 -30.64 13.36
CA ASP A 61 15.58 -31.42 14.53
C ASP A 61 15.70 -32.89 14.10
N LEU A 62 16.93 -33.42 14.12
CA LEU A 62 17.20 -34.80 13.72
C LEU A 62 16.74 -35.82 14.78
N GLU A 63 16.52 -35.39 16.02
CA GLU A 63 16.03 -36.25 17.12
C GLU A 63 14.51 -36.38 17.11
N HIS A 64 13.80 -35.36 16.63
CA HIS A 64 12.35 -35.36 16.48
C HIS A 64 11.96 -35.12 15.00
N PRO A 65 11.57 -36.15 14.23
CA PRO A 65 11.37 -36.03 12.77
C PRO A 65 10.20 -35.13 12.29
N ALA A 66 9.50 -34.45 13.20
CA ALA A 66 8.55 -33.36 12.91
C ALA A 66 8.95 -32.01 13.58
N GLY A 67 10.05 -32.00 14.33
CA GLY A 67 10.60 -30.87 15.05
C GLY A 67 11.50 -30.01 14.17
N TYR A 68 11.51 -28.72 14.48
CA TYR A 68 12.51 -27.79 13.97
C TYR A 68 12.88 -26.82 15.08
N ALA A 69 14.15 -26.44 15.10
CA ALA A 69 14.71 -25.47 16.02
C ALA A 69 15.25 -24.26 15.23
N TYR A 70 15.31 -23.13 15.91
CA TYR A 70 15.99 -21.95 15.41
C TYR A 70 17.36 -21.87 16.06
N VAL A 71 18.41 -21.97 15.25
CA VAL A 71 19.80 -21.94 15.70
C VAL A 71 20.43 -20.63 15.26
N ALA A 72 21.23 -20.03 16.13
CA ALA A 72 21.94 -18.79 15.81
C ALA A 72 22.86 -19.01 14.60
N HIS A 73 22.79 -18.12 13.62
CA HIS A 73 23.73 -18.10 12.52
C HIS A 73 25.06 -17.56 13.04
N LEU A 74 26.11 -18.36 12.86
CA LEU A 74 27.44 -18.04 13.33
C LEU A 74 28.26 -17.37 12.22
N GLU A 75 29.14 -16.45 12.60
CA GLU A 75 30.07 -15.82 11.66
C GLU A 75 31.16 -16.83 11.23
N GLU A 76 31.43 -16.87 9.91
CA GLU A 76 32.45 -17.72 9.33
C GLU A 76 33.85 -17.26 9.81
N GLY A 77 34.47 -18.07 10.69
CA GLY A 77 35.83 -17.87 11.19
C GLY A 77 35.92 -17.71 12.70
N THR A 78 35.02 -16.97 13.32
CA THR A 78 34.96 -16.75 14.79
C THR A 78 34.07 -17.76 15.49
N GLY A 79 33.02 -18.25 14.82
CA GLY A 79 32.03 -19.14 15.43
C GLY A 79 31.08 -18.44 16.42
N ASP A 80 31.17 -17.11 16.52
CA ASP A 80 30.29 -16.30 17.35
C ASP A 80 28.96 -16.02 16.65
N GLN A 81 27.90 -15.82 17.43
CA GLN A 81 26.60 -15.42 16.91
C GLN A 81 26.70 -14.08 16.17
N LEU A 82 26.15 -14.02 14.96
CA LEU A 82 25.99 -12.76 14.24
C LEU A 82 25.08 -11.81 15.04
N THR A 83 25.64 -10.68 15.45
CA THR A 83 24.91 -9.58 16.13
C THR A 83 25.34 -8.22 15.58
N GLY A 84 24.62 -7.17 15.96
CA GLY A 84 24.92 -5.79 15.60
C GLY A 84 24.99 -5.54 14.09
N GLY A 85 26.05 -4.86 13.66
CA GLY A 85 26.26 -4.54 12.24
C GLY A 85 26.53 -5.76 11.35
N ALA A 86 27.01 -6.87 11.91
CA ALA A 86 27.23 -8.11 11.16
C ALA A 86 25.88 -8.78 10.81
N ALA A 87 24.98 -8.88 11.79
CA ALA A 87 23.61 -9.36 11.57
C ALA A 87 22.85 -8.47 10.56
N TRP A 88 23.02 -7.15 10.65
CA TRP A 88 22.43 -6.22 9.68
C TRP A 88 22.95 -6.46 8.25
N ARG A 89 24.27 -6.53 8.06
CA ARG A 89 24.88 -6.72 6.73
C ARG A 89 24.59 -8.08 6.13
N ALA A 90 24.46 -9.12 6.95
CA ALA A 90 24.00 -10.43 6.49
C ALA A 90 22.58 -10.38 5.91
N ARG A 91 21.79 -9.34 6.23
CA ARG A 91 20.43 -9.15 5.73
C ARG A 91 20.28 -8.06 4.68
N TYR A 92 21.08 -7.01 4.80
CA TYR A 92 21.12 -5.83 3.95
C TYR A 92 22.57 -5.62 3.48
N PRO A 93 23.04 -6.44 2.52
CA PRO A 93 24.39 -6.29 1.97
C PRO A 93 24.55 -4.92 1.32
N THR A 94 25.63 -4.21 1.65
CA THR A 94 25.91 -2.84 1.16
C THR A 94 26.41 -2.79 -0.28
N ASP A 95 26.86 -3.93 -0.78
CA ASP A 95 27.35 -4.20 -2.13
C ASP A 95 26.27 -4.76 -3.08
N GLY A 96 25.08 -5.06 -2.55
CA GLY A 96 23.94 -5.55 -3.33
C GLY A 96 23.23 -4.46 -4.14
N LYS A 97 22.45 -4.85 -5.16
CA LYS A 97 21.60 -3.92 -5.92
C LYS A 97 20.25 -3.77 -5.23
N TRP A 98 19.65 -2.58 -5.33
CA TRP A 98 18.30 -2.34 -4.81
C TRP A 98 17.23 -3.31 -5.37
N ALA A 99 17.47 -3.83 -6.58
CA ALA A 99 16.59 -4.80 -7.23
C ALA A 99 16.58 -6.19 -6.56
N ASP A 100 17.61 -6.51 -5.76
CA ASP A 100 17.77 -7.83 -5.13
C ASP A 100 16.91 -7.95 -3.86
N PHE A 101 16.38 -6.83 -3.33
CA PHE A 101 15.50 -6.81 -2.17
C PHE A 101 14.07 -7.23 -2.54
N THR A 102 13.74 -8.49 -2.29
CA THR A 102 12.42 -9.04 -2.57
C THR A 102 11.42 -8.80 -1.43
N LEU A 103 10.12 -8.85 -1.75
CA LEU A 103 9.05 -8.75 -0.75
C LEU A 103 9.18 -9.83 0.34
N ALA A 104 9.47 -11.08 -0.05
CA ALA A 104 9.63 -12.19 0.88
C ALA A 104 10.77 -11.95 1.88
N GLN A 105 11.88 -11.39 1.40
CA GLN A 105 12.98 -10.96 2.27
C GLN A 105 12.54 -9.82 3.19
N GLN A 106 11.87 -8.77 2.72
CA GLN A 106 11.47 -7.67 3.60
C GLN A 106 10.50 -8.11 4.69
N VAL A 107 9.51 -8.93 4.33
CA VAL A 107 8.55 -9.56 5.25
C VAL A 107 9.26 -10.41 6.30
N ARG A 108 10.19 -11.25 5.87
CA ARG A 108 10.95 -12.10 6.79
C ARG A 108 11.77 -11.28 7.79
N SER A 109 12.38 -10.16 7.37
CA SER A 109 13.13 -9.28 8.29
C SER A 109 12.23 -8.72 9.39
N PHE A 110 10.99 -8.35 9.03
CA PHE A 110 10.01 -7.84 9.98
C PHE A 110 9.61 -8.92 11.02
N VAL A 111 9.35 -10.14 10.55
CA VAL A 111 8.97 -11.27 11.41
C VAL A 111 10.12 -11.67 12.34
N GLU A 112 11.31 -11.89 11.80
CA GLU A 112 12.50 -12.29 12.58
C GLU A 112 12.93 -11.17 13.55
N GLY A 113 12.97 -9.92 13.09
CA GLY A 113 13.31 -8.78 13.94
C GLY A 113 12.31 -8.58 15.08
N GLY A 114 11.00 -8.66 14.79
CA GLY A 114 9.98 -8.60 15.84
C GLY A 114 10.08 -9.77 16.82
N ALA A 115 10.32 -10.98 16.33
CA ALA A 115 10.46 -12.16 17.18
C ALA A 115 11.69 -12.09 18.10
N ASN A 116 12.81 -11.55 17.61
CA ASN A 116 13.99 -11.29 18.41
C ASN A 116 13.69 -10.31 19.54
N LEU A 117 12.90 -9.26 19.28
CA LEU A 117 12.49 -8.35 20.34
C LEU A 117 11.58 -9.05 21.37
N LEU A 118 10.66 -9.90 20.93
CA LEU A 118 9.82 -10.70 21.84
C LEU A 118 10.66 -11.65 22.70
N SER A 119 11.79 -12.14 22.20
CA SER A 119 12.69 -12.99 23.00
C SER A 119 13.35 -12.23 24.15
N SER A 120 13.55 -10.91 24.02
CA SER A 120 14.05 -10.07 25.13
C SER A 120 13.10 -10.01 26.33
N ILE A 121 11.79 -10.14 26.10
CA ILE A 121 10.77 -10.22 27.16
C ILE A 121 10.42 -11.67 27.54
N ARG A 122 11.34 -12.60 27.25
CA ARG A 122 11.27 -14.04 27.57
C ARG A 122 10.21 -14.85 26.82
N ILE A 123 9.72 -14.38 25.68
CA ILE A 123 8.91 -15.21 24.78
C ILE A 123 9.86 -16.11 23.95
N PRO A 124 9.69 -17.44 23.94
CA PRO A 124 10.56 -18.32 23.15
C PRO A 124 10.59 -17.91 21.67
N LEU A 125 11.78 -17.86 21.05
CA LEU A 125 11.97 -17.36 19.68
C LEU A 125 11.02 -18.02 18.67
N LYS A 126 10.87 -19.34 18.74
CA LYS A 126 9.94 -20.11 17.88
C LYS A 126 8.50 -19.62 18.02
N MET A 127 8.07 -19.32 19.24
CA MET A 127 6.74 -18.75 19.50
C MET A 127 6.65 -17.31 19.02
N GLY A 128 7.69 -16.49 19.24
CA GLY A 128 7.77 -15.12 18.76
C GLY A 128 7.65 -15.01 17.23
N ILE A 129 8.33 -15.89 16.49
CA ILE A 129 8.22 -15.97 15.02
C ILE A 129 6.79 -16.32 14.62
N GLY A 130 6.16 -17.29 15.30
CA GLY A 130 4.76 -17.65 15.07
C GLY A 130 3.80 -16.47 15.30
N ILE A 131 3.94 -15.76 16.42
CA ILE A 131 3.12 -14.59 16.75
C ILE A 131 3.28 -13.50 15.68
N MET A 132 4.51 -13.14 15.33
CA MET A 132 4.78 -12.09 14.34
C MET A 132 4.31 -12.48 12.93
N ALA A 133 4.46 -13.74 12.55
CA ALA A 133 3.97 -14.25 11.26
C ALA A 133 2.44 -14.23 11.19
N VAL A 134 1.75 -14.66 12.24
CA VAL A 134 0.28 -14.60 12.31
C VAL A 134 -0.20 -13.16 12.32
N LEU A 135 0.43 -12.26 13.09
CA LEU A 135 0.10 -10.83 13.09
C LEU A 135 0.18 -10.25 11.68
N LEU A 136 1.26 -10.54 10.95
CA LEU A 136 1.44 -10.08 9.57
C LEU A 136 0.40 -10.70 8.62
N ALA A 137 0.11 -11.99 8.76
CA ALA A 137 -0.90 -12.67 7.94
C ALA A 137 -2.31 -12.12 8.20
N CYS A 138 -2.68 -11.86 9.47
CA CYS A 138 -3.94 -11.24 9.85
C CYS A 138 -4.06 -9.80 9.33
N PHE A 139 -2.97 -9.04 9.37
CA PHE A 139 -2.91 -7.71 8.74
C PHE A 139 -3.19 -7.81 7.24
N ALA A 140 -2.46 -8.69 6.53
CA ALA A 140 -2.67 -8.91 5.11
C ALA A 140 -4.12 -9.35 4.79
N ALA A 141 -4.68 -10.28 5.56
CA ALA A 141 -6.06 -10.74 5.37
C ALA A 141 -7.09 -9.62 5.56
N THR A 142 -6.90 -8.75 6.56
CA THR A 142 -7.78 -7.61 6.80
C THR A 142 -7.69 -6.58 5.66
N THR A 143 -6.48 -6.34 5.15
CA THR A 143 -6.29 -5.46 3.99
C THR A 143 -6.90 -6.03 2.71
N LEU A 144 -6.90 -7.36 2.54
CA LEU A 144 -7.47 -8.04 1.38
C LEU A 144 -9.00 -7.87 1.34
N ASP A 145 -9.68 -7.98 2.48
CA ASP A 145 -11.13 -7.70 2.58
C ASP A 145 -11.43 -6.26 2.13
N THR A 146 -10.71 -5.29 2.69
CA THR A 146 -10.89 -3.88 2.35
C THR A 146 -10.57 -3.59 0.88
N ALA A 147 -9.50 -4.16 0.34
CA ALA A 147 -9.10 -3.99 -1.06
C ALA A 147 -10.14 -4.57 -2.03
N THR A 148 -10.65 -5.77 -1.73
CA THR A 148 -11.69 -6.43 -2.56
C THR A 148 -12.96 -5.58 -2.59
N ARG A 149 -13.35 -5.01 -1.45
CA ARG A 149 -14.52 -4.14 -1.36
C ARG A 149 -14.33 -2.82 -2.13
N LEU A 150 -13.15 -2.19 -2.02
CA LEU A 150 -12.85 -0.96 -2.76
C LEU A 150 -12.81 -1.19 -4.28
N ALA A 151 -12.18 -2.29 -4.71
CA ALA A 151 -12.17 -2.67 -6.12
C ALA A 151 -13.59 -2.88 -6.65
N ARG A 152 -14.49 -3.46 -5.83
CA ARG A 152 -15.91 -3.55 -6.18
C ARG A 152 -16.55 -2.18 -6.35
N TYR A 153 -16.29 -1.23 -5.46
CA TYR A 153 -16.86 0.12 -5.60
C TYR A 153 -16.41 0.80 -6.89
N VAL A 154 -15.12 0.68 -7.23
CA VAL A 154 -14.59 1.20 -8.52
C VAL A 154 -15.32 0.56 -9.71
N VAL A 155 -15.57 -0.75 -9.70
CA VAL A 155 -16.34 -1.43 -10.76
C VAL A 155 -17.79 -0.95 -10.82
N GLN A 156 -18.43 -0.74 -9.67
CA GLN A 156 -19.82 -0.27 -9.61
C GLN A 156 -19.97 1.17 -10.10
N GLU A 157 -19.02 2.04 -9.74
CA GLU A 157 -18.96 3.43 -10.20
C GLU A 157 -18.75 3.49 -11.70
N LEU A 158 -17.80 2.71 -12.23
CA LEU A 158 -17.57 2.59 -13.67
C LEU A 158 -18.81 2.05 -14.39
N GLY A 159 -19.48 1.05 -13.81
CA GLY A 159 -20.73 0.49 -14.34
C GLY A 159 -21.86 1.51 -14.41
N ALA A 160 -22.00 2.35 -13.38
CA ALA A 160 -23.00 3.41 -13.34
C ALA A 160 -22.73 4.49 -14.39
N GLU A 161 -21.47 4.94 -14.51
CA GLU A 161 -21.07 5.98 -15.46
C GLU A 161 -21.23 5.50 -16.92
N LEU A 162 -20.81 4.26 -17.21
CA LEU A 162 -20.96 3.64 -18.53
C LEU A 162 -22.38 3.12 -18.80
N LYS A 163 -23.32 3.27 -17.86
CA LYS A 163 -24.71 2.77 -17.94
C LYS A 163 -24.79 1.26 -18.23
N ILE A 164 -23.89 0.47 -17.66
CA ILE A 164 -23.86 -0.99 -17.74
C ILE A 164 -24.44 -1.58 -16.43
N PRO A 165 -25.74 -1.94 -16.38
CA PRO A 165 -26.43 -2.31 -15.13
C PRO A 165 -25.85 -3.55 -14.45
N ALA A 166 -25.22 -4.46 -15.23
CA ALA A 166 -24.57 -5.65 -14.68
C ALA A 166 -23.39 -5.28 -13.76
N LEU A 167 -22.57 -4.29 -14.13
CA LEU A 167 -21.41 -3.86 -13.35
C LEU A 167 -21.82 -3.05 -12.11
N SER A 168 -22.98 -2.40 -12.12
CA SER A 168 -23.53 -1.73 -10.93
C SER A 168 -24.03 -2.72 -9.86
N ASN A 169 -24.33 -3.97 -10.21
CA ASN A 169 -24.84 -4.97 -9.28
C ASN A 169 -23.74 -5.44 -8.31
N ARG A 170 -23.99 -5.33 -7.00
CA ARG A 170 -23.01 -5.66 -5.95
C ARG A 170 -22.45 -7.08 -6.05
N TYR A 171 -23.26 -8.06 -6.41
CA TYR A 171 -22.85 -9.46 -6.42
C TYR A 171 -22.02 -9.76 -7.66
N PHE A 172 -22.46 -9.28 -8.82
CA PHE A 172 -21.72 -9.45 -10.06
C PHE A 172 -20.37 -8.71 -10.03
N ALA A 173 -20.36 -7.46 -9.54
CA ALA A 173 -19.14 -6.69 -9.36
C ALA A 173 -18.16 -7.38 -8.41
N THR A 174 -18.64 -7.94 -7.28
CA THR A 174 -17.79 -8.69 -6.35
C THR A 174 -17.22 -9.95 -7.01
N LEU A 175 -18.07 -10.73 -7.69
CA LEU A 175 -17.65 -11.95 -8.37
C LEU A 175 -16.61 -11.64 -9.45
N LEU A 176 -16.81 -10.60 -10.25
CA LEU A 176 -15.87 -10.16 -11.27
C LEU A 176 -14.52 -9.78 -10.66
N VAL A 177 -14.51 -8.97 -9.59
CA VAL A 177 -13.28 -8.57 -8.88
C VAL A 177 -12.53 -9.78 -8.34
N VAL A 178 -13.22 -10.70 -7.66
CA VAL A 178 -12.61 -11.90 -7.06
C VAL A 178 -12.09 -12.84 -8.14
N LEU A 179 -12.82 -13.06 -9.24
CA LEU A 179 -12.39 -13.91 -10.33
C LEU A 179 -11.18 -13.34 -11.06
N VAL A 180 -11.18 -12.04 -11.37
CA VAL A 180 -10.04 -11.38 -12.04
C VAL A 180 -8.80 -11.39 -11.14
N SER A 181 -8.96 -11.05 -9.86
CA SER A 181 -7.86 -11.04 -8.89
C SER A 181 -7.34 -12.45 -8.61
N GLY A 182 -8.24 -13.43 -8.49
CA GLY A 182 -7.90 -14.84 -8.31
C GLY A 182 -7.21 -15.44 -9.52
N ALA A 183 -7.68 -15.13 -10.74
CA ALA A 183 -7.02 -15.53 -11.97
C ALA A 183 -5.59 -14.97 -12.07
N LEU A 184 -5.40 -13.70 -11.71
CA LEU A 184 -4.08 -13.09 -11.63
C LEU A 184 -3.20 -13.73 -10.55
N ALA A 185 -3.76 -14.06 -9.38
CA ALA A 185 -3.01 -14.73 -8.32
C ALA A 185 -2.53 -16.13 -8.75
N MET A 186 -3.39 -16.88 -9.44
CA MET A 186 -3.08 -18.22 -9.95
C MET A 186 -2.16 -18.21 -11.17
N TYR A 187 -2.08 -17.10 -11.90
CA TYR A 187 -1.17 -16.95 -13.04
C TYR A 187 0.28 -17.22 -12.62
N PRO A 188 1.07 -18.00 -13.39
CA PRO A 188 2.45 -18.32 -13.03
C PRO A 188 3.31 -17.06 -12.96
N GLY A 189 3.78 -16.74 -11.76
CA GLY A 189 4.71 -15.65 -11.52
C GLY A 189 6.16 -16.12 -11.37
N PRO A 190 7.06 -15.25 -10.90
CA PRO A 190 8.48 -15.57 -10.75
C PRO A 190 8.78 -16.78 -9.86
N ASN A 191 7.89 -17.11 -8.91
CA ASN A 191 8.07 -18.19 -7.95
C ASN A 191 7.12 -19.39 -8.21
N GLY A 192 6.56 -19.50 -9.41
CA GLY A 192 5.63 -20.57 -9.80
C GLY A 192 4.13 -20.21 -9.64
N PRO A 193 3.23 -21.21 -9.72
CA PRO A 193 1.79 -21.01 -9.58
C PRO A 193 1.43 -20.39 -8.23
N GLY A 194 0.52 -19.40 -8.22
CA GLY A 194 0.16 -18.66 -7.00
C GLY A 194 1.01 -17.40 -6.74
N SER A 195 2.03 -17.15 -7.56
CA SER A 195 2.91 -15.97 -7.43
C SER A 195 2.64 -14.86 -8.46
N GLY A 196 1.54 -14.95 -9.22
CA GLY A 196 1.23 -14.00 -10.30
C GLY A 196 1.04 -12.55 -9.82
N GLY A 197 0.59 -12.35 -8.57
CA GLY A 197 0.52 -11.00 -7.98
C GLY A 197 1.89 -10.30 -7.89
N LEU A 198 2.99 -11.05 -7.74
CA LEU A 198 4.34 -10.48 -7.70
C LEU A 198 4.78 -9.87 -9.03
N ILE A 199 4.12 -10.22 -10.14
CA ILE A 199 4.39 -9.63 -11.46
C ILE A 199 4.13 -8.12 -11.44
N LEU A 200 3.09 -7.67 -10.72
CA LEU A 200 2.71 -6.25 -10.64
C LEU A 200 3.48 -5.47 -9.57
N TRP A 201 4.32 -6.14 -8.77
CA TRP A 201 5.08 -5.50 -7.69
C TRP A 201 5.88 -4.25 -8.13
N PRO A 202 6.55 -4.24 -9.31
CA PRO A 202 7.25 -3.04 -9.78
C PRO A 202 6.34 -1.83 -10.05
N LEU A 203 5.05 -2.03 -10.36
CA LEU A 203 4.10 -0.95 -10.57
C LEU A 203 3.60 -0.35 -9.25
N PHE A 204 3.58 -1.14 -8.17
CA PHE A 204 2.96 -0.76 -6.90
C PHE A 204 3.46 0.58 -6.36
N GLY A 205 4.78 0.77 -6.34
CA GLY A 205 5.39 1.99 -5.82
C GLY A 205 5.01 3.23 -6.63
N ALA A 206 5.10 3.14 -7.96
CA ALA A 206 4.80 4.24 -8.84
C ALA A 206 3.30 4.57 -8.84
N THR A 207 2.41 3.58 -8.97
CA THR A 207 0.95 3.79 -8.94
C THR A 207 0.50 4.42 -7.62
N ASN A 208 1.03 3.98 -6.47
CA ASN A 208 0.67 4.57 -5.18
C ASN A 208 1.11 6.05 -5.06
N GLN A 209 2.24 6.44 -5.67
CA GLN A 209 2.66 7.84 -5.70
C GLN A 209 1.79 8.68 -6.63
N LEU A 210 1.36 8.13 -7.78
CA LEU A 210 0.44 8.82 -8.69
C LEU A 210 -0.93 9.07 -8.04
N LEU A 211 -1.45 8.11 -7.26
CA LEU A 211 -2.65 8.31 -6.45
C LEU A 211 -2.49 9.42 -5.40
N ALA A 212 -1.30 9.51 -4.77
CA ALA A 212 -1.00 10.63 -3.88
C ALA A 212 -0.98 11.96 -4.64
N GLY A 213 -0.42 11.97 -5.86
CA GLY A 213 -0.45 13.10 -6.76
C GLY A 213 -1.88 13.58 -7.08
N LEU A 214 -2.82 12.66 -7.32
CA LEU A 214 -4.24 12.98 -7.48
C LEU A 214 -4.83 13.64 -6.22
N ALA A 215 -4.51 13.15 -5.03
CA ALA A 215 -4.96 13.79 -3.79
C ALA A 215 -4.42 15.23 -3.65
N PHE A 216 -3.12 15.45 -3.94
CA PHE A 216 -2.54 16.80 -3.99
C PHE A 216 -3.26 17.69 -5.01
N LEU A 217 -3.61 17.13 -6.18
CA LEU A 217 -4.34 17.85 -7.21
C LEU A 217 -5.71 18.31 -6.70
N VAL A 218 -6.49 17.42 -6.08
CA VAL A 218 -7.81 17.75 -5.51
C VAL A 218 -7.69 18.85 -4.45
N ILE A 219 -6.73 18.75 -3.53
CA ILE A 219 -6.48 19.77 -2.51
C ILE A 219 -6.08 21.10 -3.15
N ALA A 220 -5.24 21.07 -4.19
CA ALA A 220 -4.80 22.26 -4.91
C ALA A 220 -5.99 22.97 -5.58
N PHE A 221 -6.88 22.22 -6.23
CA PHE A 221 -8.11 22.74 -6.82
C PHE A 221 -9.05 23.33 -5.76
N PHE A 222 -9.21 22.66 -4.62
CA PHE A 222 -10.03 23.15 -3.51
C PHE A 222 -9.52 24.50 -2.98
N LEU A 223 -8.22 24.62 -2.73
CA LEU A 223 -7.60 25.87 -2.26
C LEU A 223 -7.69 26.97 -3.30
N TRP A 224 -7.46 26.63 -4.58
CA TRP A 224 -7.53 27.57 -5.70
C TRP A 224 -8.94 28.14 -5.87
N ARG A 225 -9.96 27.29 -5.76
CA ARG A 225 -11.38 27.66 -5.81
C ARG A 225 -11.76 28.69 -4.73
N ARG A 226 -11.12 28.59 -3.55
CA ARG A 226 -11.31 29.48 -2.39
C ARG A 226 -10.35 30.68 -2.36
N GLY A 227 -9.53 30.89 -3.39
CA GLY A 227 -8.54 31.98 -3.45
C GLY A 227 -7.45 31.90 -2.36
N ARG A 228 -7.18 30.71 -1.82
CA ARG A 228 -6.15 30.46 -0.80
C ARG A 228 -4.81 30.14 -1.46
N PRO A 229 -3.67 30.34 -0.76
CA PRO A 229 -2.35 30.03 -1.31
C PRO A 229 -2.23 28.53 -1.61
N VAL A 230 -1.90 28.19 -2.86
CA VAL A 230 -1.81 26.80 -3.35
C VAL A 230 -0.37 26.25 -3.38
N TRP A 231 0.63 27.12 -3.28
CA TRP A 231 2.04 26.78 -3.53
C TRP A 231 2.57 25.66 -2.63
N MET A 232 2.10 25.61 -1.37
CA MET A 232 2.47 24.56 -0.40
C MET A 232 2.05 23.16 -0.83
N VAL A 233 1.00 23.05 -1.66
CA VAL A 233 0.40 21.78 -2.12
C VAL A 233 0.87 21.46 -3.53
N VAL A 234 0.94 22.47 -4.40
CA VAL A 234 1.34 22.31 -5.79
C VAL A 234 2.80 21.87 -5.91
N ILE A 235 3.73 22.45 -5.13
CA ILE A 235 5.15 22.07 -5.23
C ILE A 235 5.33 20.57 -4.94
N PRO A 236 4.96 20.02 -3.76
CA PRO A 236 5.06 18.58 -3.50
C PRO A 236 4.25 17.74 -4.49
N GLY A 237 3.05 18.21 -4.87
CA GLY A 237 2.17 17.53 -5.82
C GLY A 237 2.83 17.34 -7.19
N MET A 238 3.51 18.36 -7.72
CA MET A 238 4.24 18.26 -8.98
C MET A 238 5.39 17.25 -8.91
N PHE A 239 6.15 17.24 -7.81
CA PHE A 239 7.18 16.21 -7.60
C PHE A 239 6.58 14.80 -7.58
N MET A 240 5.44 14.61 -6.89
CA MET A 240 4.73 13.33 -6.80
C MET A 240 4.07 12.88 -8.11
N LEU A 241 3.77 13.80 -9.04
CA LEU A 241 3.20 13.47 -10.35
C LEU A 241 4.29 13.23 -11.40
N LEU A 242 5.35 14.04 -11.40
CA LEU A 242 6.38 14.02 -12.45
C LEU A 242 7.45 12.95 -12.25
N ILE A 243 8.01 12.81 -11.04
CA ILE A 243 9.09 11.84 -10.79
C ILE A 243 8.62 10.40 -11.03
N PRO A 244 7.47 9.95 -10.48
CA PRO A 244 7.01 8.58 -10.70
C PRO A 244 6.55 8.37 -12.14
N GLY A 245 5.96 9.38 -12.79
CA GLY A 245 5.62 9.34 -14.21
C GLY A 245 6.85 9.16 -15.10
N TRP A 246 7.93 9.90 -14.81
CA TRP A 246 9.21 9.74 -15.49
C TRP A 246 9.82 8.34 -15.27
N GLY A 247 9.85 7.88 -14.01
CA GLY A 247 10.34 6.54 -13.68
C GLY A 247 9.54 5.44 -14.36
N MET A 248 8.22 5.60 -14.47
CA MET A 248 7.35 4.65 -15.14
C MET A 248 7.58 4.66 -16.66
N LEU A 249 7.74 5.83 -17.28
CA LEU A 249 8.08 5.92 -18.71
C LEU A 249 9.43 5.25 -19.01
N HIS A 250 10.43 5.49 -18.17
CA HIS A 250 11.73 4.83 -18.27
C HIS A 250 11.60 3.31 -18.16
N ALA A 251 10.84 2.80 -17.18
CA ALA A 251 10.62 1.37 -17.00
C ALA A 251 9.88 0.73 -18.19
N ILE A 252 8.84 1.40 -18.72
CA ILE A 252 8.08 0.92 -19.88
C ILE A 252 9.00 0.79 -21.11
N LEU A 253 9.78 1.82 -21.41
CA LEU A 253 10.57 1.89 -22.64
C LEU A 253 11.84 1.03 -22.59
N LEU A 254 12.54 1.00 -21.45
CA LEU A 254 13.87 0.38 -21.34
C LEU A 254 13.90 -0.93 -20.55
N MET A 255 12.84 -1.29 -19.83
CA MET A 255 12.82 -2.50 -19.01
C MET A 255 11.69 -3.48 -19.35
N TRP A 256 10.53 -3.00 -19.83
CA TRP A 256 9.33 -3.84 -20.03
C TRP A 256 8.90 -3.98 -21.48
N ALA A 257 9.41 -3.14 -22.37
CA ALA A 257 9.13 -3.15 -23.78
C ALA A 257 9.27 -4.56 -24.41
N PRO A 258 8.26 -5.03 -25.17
CA PRO A 258 8.30 -6.34 -25.83
C PRO A 258 9.44 -6.50 -26.83
N TRP A 259 9.95 -5.39 -27.37
CA TRP A 259 11.03 -5.35 -28.36
C TRP A 259 12.44 -5.37 -27.74
N LEU A 260 12.56 -5.47 -26.41
CA LEU A 260 13.86 -5.61 -25.75
C LEU A 260 14.40 -7.04 -25.90
N GLU A 261 15.69 -7.14 -26.19
CA GLU A 261 16.42 -8.42 -26.19
C GLU A 261 16.38 -9.01 -24.78
N GLY A 262 15.66 -10.12 -24.61
CA GLY A 262 15.39 -10.73 -23.29
C GLY A 262 13.92 -11.05 -23.00
N GLY A 263 13.01 -10.79 -23.95
CA GLY A 263 11.62 -11.27 -23.91
C GLY A 263 10.59 -10.32 -23.30
N GLY A 264 10.99 -9.11 -22.88
CA GLY A 264 10.11 -8.08 -22.34
C GLY A 264 9.27 -8.52 -21.13
N LYS A 265 8.39 -7.64 -20.63
CA LYS A 265 7.42 -7.99 -19.58
C LYS A 265 6.03 -7.49 -20.01
N PRO A 266 5.27 -8.28 -20.78
CA PRO A 266 4.09 -7.78 -21.50
C PRO A 266 2.98 -7.26 -20.57
N VAL A 267 2.72 -7.96 -19.46
CA VAL A 267 1.72 -7.52 -18.47
C VAL A 267 2.09 -6.15 -17.88
N LEU A 268 3.36 -5.96 -17.51
CA LEU A 268 3.86 -4.70 -16.97
C LEU A 268 3.87 -3.58 -18.01
N PHE A 269 4.23 -3.89 -19.25
CA PHE A 269 4.21 -2.95 -20.35
C PHE A 269 2.79 -2.42 -20.61
N VAL A 270 1.80 -3.31 -20.73
CA VAL A 270 0.41 -2.92 -20.98
C VAL A 270 -0.16 -2.11 -19.83
N MET A 271 -0.05 -2.61 -18.59
CA MET A 271 -0.60 -1.94 -17.41
C MET A 271 0.11 -0.61 -17.13
N GLY A 272 1.44 -0.57 -17.24
CA GLY A 272 2.22 0.66 -17.10
C GLY A 272 1.82 1.70 -18.15
N SER A 273 1.70 1.30 -19.42
CA SER A 273 1.31 2.22 -20.49
C SER A 273 -0.09 2.80 -20.27
N LEU A 274 -1.04 1.98 -19.81
CA LEU A 274 -2.38 2.44 -19.45
C LEU A 274 -2.34 3.47 -18.31
N ILE A 275 -1.55 3.20 -17.27
CA ILE A 275 -1.42 4.12 -16.13
C ILE A 275 -0.80 5.45 -16.56
N VAL A 276 0.27 5.43 -17.36
CA VAL A 276 0.88 6.67 -17.89
C VAL A 276 -0.10 7.43 -18.78
N PHE A 277 -0.86 6.73 -19.62
CA PHE A 277 -1.89 7.36 -20.44
C PHE A 277 -2.95 8.07 -19.59
N LEU A 278 -3.51 7.39 -18.59
CA LEU A 278 -4.50 7.98 -17.67
C LEU A 278 -3.90 9.15 -16.89
N GLN A 279 -2.63 9.05 -16.50
CA GLN A 279 -1.91 10.12 -15.81
C GLN A 279 -1.78 11.37 -16.69
N ILE A 280 -1.38 11.22 -17.96
CA ILE A 280 -1.26 12.32 -18.92
C ILE A 280 -2.63 12.97 -19.16
N TRP A 281 -3.67 12.14 -19.34
CA TRP A 281 -5.03 12.65 -19.50
C TRP A 281 -5.46 13.49 -18.29
N MET A 282 -5.35 12.93 -17.08
CA MET A 282 -5.70 13.65 -15.85
C MET A 282 -4.95 14.98 -15.70
N LEU A 283 -3.65 15.02 -15.98
CA LEU A 283 -2.86 16.26 -15.95
C LEU A 283 -3.34 17.27 -17.00
N THR A 284 -3.71 16.80 -18.18
CA THR A 284 -4.22 17.65 -19.26
C THR A 284 -5.54 18.29 -18.85
N GLU A 285 -6.50 17.51 -18.33
CA GLU A 285 -7.78 18.03 -17.80
C GLU A 285 -7.55 19.03 -16.67
N ALA A 286 -6.61 18.73 -15.77
CA ALA A 286 -6.26 19.62 -14.68
C ALA A 286 -5.78 20.99 -15.18
N VAL A 287 -4.88 21.01 -16.16
CA VAL A 287 -4.36 22.26 -16.75
C VAL A 287 -5.47 23.05 -17.45
N ILE A 288 -6.37 22.37 -18.18
CA ILE A 288 -7.50 22.99 -18.87
C ILE A 288 -8.50 23.62 -17.89
N LEU A 289 -8.80 22.93 -16.78
CA LEU A 289 -9.78 23.37 -15.79
C LEU A 289 -9.23 24.42 -14.82
N TRP A 290 -7.94 24.40 -14.53
CA TRP A 290 -7.27 25.28 -13.56
C TRP A 290 -7.70 26.76 -13.63
N PRO A 291 -7.67 27.44 -14.79
CA PRO A 291 -8.08 28.85 -14.85
C PRO A 291 -9.59 29.07 -14.64
N ARG A 292 -10.43 28.07 -14.89
CA ARG A 292 -11.90 28.21 -14.91
C ARG A 292 -12.57 28.04 -13.55
N VAL A 293 -11.88 27.41 -12.61
CA VAL A 293 -12.44 27.04 -11.30
C VAL A 293 -12.28 28.12 -10.22
N ARG A 294 -11.42 29.12 -10.42
CA ARG A 294 -11.18 30.16 -9.41
C ARG A 294 -12.48 30.94 -9.12
N GLY A 295 -12.87 30.99 -7.85
CA GLY A 295 -14.03 31.77 -7.39
C GLY A 295 -15.41 31.15 -7.67
N ARG A 296 -15.50 30.00 -8.34
CA ARG A 296 -16.77 29.26 -8.41
C ARG A 296 -16.94 28.52 -7.10
N LEU A 297 -17.80 28.92 -6.17
CA LEU A 297 -18.03 28.13 -4.94
C LEU A 297 -19.08 27.04 -5.16
N GLU A 298 -19.21 26.10 -4.23
CA GLU A 298 -20.26 25.08 -4.27
C GLU A 298 -21.60 25.74 -3.96
N GLU A 299 -22.67 25.24 -4.57
CA GLU A 299 -24.01 25.67 -4.22
C GLU A 299 -24.29 25.21 -2.78
N ILE A 300 -24.65 26.15 -1.91
CA ILE A 300 -24.92 25.86 -0.51
C ILE A 300 -26.17 24.99 -0.46
N LEU A 301 -26.00 23.72 -0.10
CA LEU A 301 -27.13 22.82 0.09
C LEU A 301 -28.06 23.40 1.17
N PRO A 302 -29.38 23.27 1.01
CA PRO A 302 -30.33 23.71 2.04
C PRO A 302 -30.01 23.02 3.37
N PRO A 303 -30.18 23.73 4.50
CA PRO A 303 -29.90 23.17 5.82
C PRO A 303 -30.71 21.88 6.02
N ILE A 304 -30.01 20.83 6.48
CA ILE A 304 -30.62 19.53 6.73
C ILE A 304 -31.70 19.72 7.80
N ALA A 305 -32.94 19.32 7.46
CA ALA A 305 -34.04 19.40 8.41
C ALA A 305 -33.68 18.61 9.69
N PRO A 306 -33.94 19.17 10.89
CA PRO A 306 -33.67 18.46 12.14
C PRO A 306 -34.44 17.14 12.16
N ARG A 307 -33.74 16.02 12.40
CA ARG A 307 -34.36 14.70 12.55
C ARG A 307 -35.15 14.67 13.87
N THR A 308 -36.46 14.89 13.81
CA THR A 308 -37.37 14.82 14.97
C THR A 308 -38.02 13.44 15.09
N GLY A 309 -37.23 12.37 15.23
CA GLY A 309 -37.74 11.00 15.35
C GLY A 309 -36.78 10.04 16.04
N PRO A 310 -37.26 8.87 16.50
CA PRO A 310 -36.49 7.89 17.28
C PRO A 310 -35.29 7.26 16.53
N GLU A 311 -35.16 7.48 15.22
CA GLU A 311 -33.97 7.13 14.43
C GLU A 311 -32.78 8.09 14.63
N ALA A 312 -32.94 9.17 15.42
CA ALA A 312 -31.88 10.13 15.73
C ALA A 312 -30.71 9.54 16.56
N GLU A 313 -30.87 8.35 17.15
CA GLU A 313 -29.80 7.66 17.90
C GLU A 313 -29.00 6.63 17.05
N GLY A 314 -29.37 6.43 15.78
CA GLY A 314 -28.77 5.40 14.92
C GLY A 314 -27.47 5.85 14.25
N GLY A 315 -26.34 5.84 14.96
CA GLY A 315 -25.05 6.04 14.31
C GLY A 315 -23.83 6.24 15.20
N ARG A 316 -23.85 5.82 16.47
CA ARG A 316 -22.60 5.74 17.25
C ARG A 316 -21.84 4.49 16.83
N ALA A 317 -20.97 4.63 15.84
CA ALA A 317 -19.91 3.66 15.57
C ALA A 317 -18.60 4.42 15.39
N CYS A 318 -17.75 4.31 16.42
CA CYS A 318 -16.41 4.85 16.62
C CYS A 318 -15.58 5.07 15.35
#